data_AF-A0A165XGB8-F1
#
_entry.id   AF-A0A165XGB8-F1
#
_cell.length_a   1.000
_cell.length_b   1.000
_cell.length_c   1.000
_cell.angle_alpha   90.00
_cell.angle_beta   90.00
_cell.angle_gamma   90.00
#
_symmetry.space_group_name_H-M   'P 1'
#
loop_
_entity.id
_entity.type
_entity.pdbx_description
1 polymer ?
#
loop_
_entity_poly.entity_id
_entity_poly.type
_entity_poly.pdbx_seq_one_letter_code
_entity_poly.pdbx_strand_id
1 'polypeptide(L)'
;MWNELCEPSVDVYSSNTTHNTACNFGSSTRLGLAFVVQTAFASILAVAGLLSYITFSYVKKWVNWRRSRRLLNERYPFTWPSHLLFYLVALLLFDLIQALGTSLSIRWIADAGIQEGSYCTSQGILKQTGDLGSALTTLALTVHSFAVLFFRWKPSSSPFLAFLVLGTICLFITLTIALAYRFHQTEGYYGNTEYWCWITYSKFRWYGIGFEYMWMWLTALVNLLLYIPTVILYFGFLQQEEMFINGSPKRRYRFSWRASPGTDRRTGWILMLYPLVYIVTILPISIARFLQFVYEAEKSGKTIPFYATVIGAILLSSSGLINTILYSRTRTDLLFPSDSYLEKDGEIDTEVDEDLPQSFELHPLH
;
A
#
# COMPACT_ATOMS: atom_id res chain seq x y z
N MET A 1 -14.46 -14.31 31.68
CA MET A 1 -13.94 -13.22 32.51
C MET A 1 -12.61 -13.70 33.05
N TRP A 2 -11.54 -13.49 32.29
CA TRP A 2 -10.18 -13.88 32.67
C TRP A 2 -9.37 -12.59 32.73
N ASN A 3 -9.31 -12.00 33.91
CA ASN A 3 -8.33 -10.97 34.20
C ASN A 3 -7.00 -11.72 34.40
N GLU A 4 -6.18 -11.81 33.36
CA GLU A 4 -4.75 -12.06 33.54
C GLU A 4 -4.20 -10.79 34.22
N LEU A 5 -4.30 -10.73 35.55
CA LEU A 5 -3.59 -9.74 36.35
C LEU A 5 -2.10 -10.02 36.17
N CYS A 6 -1.36 -9.05 35.61
CA CYS A 6 0.10 -9.06 35.66
C CYS A 6 0.53 -8.98 37.13
N GLU A 7 0.71 -10.12 37.79
CA GLU A 7 1.54 -10.17 38.99
C GLU A 7 3.01 -10.22 38.53
N PRO A 8 3.82 -9.20 38.82
CA PRO A 8 5.25 -9.28 38.59
C PRO A 8 5.81 -10.46 39.40
N SER A 9 6.39 -11.46 38.74
CA SER A 9 7.17 -12.48 39.45
C SER A 9 8.35 -11.78 40.11
N VAL A 10 8.30 -11.68 41.43
CA VAL A 10 9.42 -11.17 42.25
C VAL A 10 10.52 -12.22 42.19
N ASP A 11 11.40 -12.12 41.20
CA ASP A 11 12.67 -12.82 41.25
C ASP A 11 13.54 -12.14 42.31
N VAL A 12 13.52 -12.75 43.50
CA VAL A 12 14.37 -12.42 44.65
C VAL A 12 15.82 -12.78 44.29
N TYR A 13 16.49 -11.98 43.45
CA TYR A 13 17.97 -11.76 43.45
C TYR A 13 18.47 -10.86 42.29
N SER A 14 18.02 -9.61 42.17
CA SER A 14 18.80 -8.61 41.41
C SER A 14 18.38 -7.18 41.73
N SER A 15 19.18 -6.50 42.52
CA SER A 15 19.04 -5.08 42.83
C SER A 15 19.58 -4.21 41.67
N ASN A 16 18.88 -4.22 40.54
CA ASN A 16 19.04 -3.19 39.50
C ASN A 16 17.70 -2.99 38.77
N THR A 17 16.89 -2.11 39.35
CA THR A 17 15.58 -1.68 38.85
C THR A 17 15.72 -0.91 37.53
N THR A 18 15.58 -1.62 36.42
CA THR A 18 14.86 -1.15 35.23
C THR A 18 13.74 -2.15 35.00
N HIS A 19 12.54 -1.67 34.67
CA HIS A 19 11.25 -2.38 34.70
C HIS A 19 11.20 -3.65 33.80
N ASN A 20 11.81 -4.75 34.25
CA ASN A 20 11.80 -6.05 33.59
C ASN A 20 10.59 -6.89 34.02
N THR A 21 9.38 -6.44 33.69
CA THR A 21 8.17 -7.21 34.00
C THR A 21 7.78 -8.08 32.81
N ALA A 22 8.33 -9.30 32.75
CA ALA A 22 7.81 -10.34 31.86
C ALA A 22 6.43 -10.74 32.37
N CYS A 23 5.34 -10.19 31.81
CA CYS A 23 4.01 -10.72 32.08
C CYS A 23 3.90 -12.09 31.39
N ASN A 24 3.71 -13.16 32.17
CA ASN A 24 3.59 -14.53 31.66
C ASN A 24 2.36 -14.67 30.74
N PHE A 25 2.57 -14.69 29.43
CA PHE A 25 1.51 -14.91 28.44
C PHE A 25 0.88 -16.29 28.62
N GLY A 26 -0.44 -16.32 28.86
CA GLY A 26 -1.22 -17.55 28.86
C GLY A 26 -1.23 -18.26 27.50
N SER A 27 -1.66 -19.52 27.48
CA SER A 27 -1.68 -20.36 26.26
C SER A 27 -2.53 -19.76 25.14
N SER A 28 -3.65 -19.10 25.46
CA SER A 28 -4.51 -18.39 24.51
C SER A 28 -3.79 -17.19 23.89
N THR A 29 -3.08 -16.41 24.69
CA THR A 29 -2.32 -15.24 24.25
C THR A 29 -1.21 -15.64 23.28
N ARG A 30 -0.46 -16.68 23.65
CA ARG A 30 0.61 -17.24 22.81
C ARG A 30 0.07 -17.81 21.49
N LEU A 31 -1.08 -18.50 21.53
CA LEU A 31 -1.73 -19.02 20.33
C LEU A 31 -2.19 -17.89 19.38
N GLY A 32 -2.81 -16.83 19.93
CA GLY A 32 -3.22 -15.68 19.13
C GLY A 32 -2.04 -14.98 18.46
N LEU A 33 -0.95 -14.76 19.21
CA LEU A 33 0.29 -14.20 18.67
C LEU A 33 0.96 -15.11 17.64
N ALA A 34 0.85 -16.44 17.78
CA ALA A 34 1.39 -17.37 16.79
C ALA A 34 0.71 -17.20 15.43
N PHE A 35 -0.61 -17.00 15.37
CA PHE A 35 -1.31 -16.70 14.12
C PHE A 35 -0.87 -15.36 13.50
N VAL A 36 -0.66 -14.33 14.33
CA VAL A 36 -0.12 -13.04 13.89
C VAL A 36 1.28 -13.21 13.25
N VAL A 37 2.16 -13.97 13.90
CA VAL A 37 3.51 -14.25 13.39
C VAL A 37 3.47 -15.08 12.10
N GLN A 38 2.63 -16.13 12.03
CA GLN A 38 2.48 -16.96 10.82
C GLN A 38 1.99 -16.14 9.62
N THR A 39 1.00 -15.27 9.84
CA THR A 39 0.49 -14.38 8.78
C THR A 39 1.53 -13.34 8.36
N ALA A 40 2.31 -12.79 9.29
CA ALA A 40 3.44 -11.92 8.96
C ALA A 40 4.49 -12.65 8.08
N PHE A 41 4.85 -13.89 8.39
CA PHE A 41 5.76 -14.68 7.55
C PHE A 41 5.18 -14.96 6.16
N ALA A 42 3.89 -15.28 6.06
CA ALA A 42 3.22 -15.45 4.77
C ALA A 42 3.29 -14.16 3.92
N SER A 43 3.05 -13.00 4.53
CA SER A 43 3.20 -11.70 3.87
C SER A 43 4.65 -11.43 3.46
N ILE A 44 5.64 -11.70 4.32
CA ILE A 44 7.07 -11.53 3.99
C ILE A 44 7.43 -12.34 2.74
N LEU A 45 7.07 -13.63 2.71
CA LEU A 45 7.38 -14.52 1.58
C LEU A 45 6.67 -14.08 0.29
N ALA A 46 5.38 -13.76 0.38
CA ALA A 46 4.60 -13.30 -0.77
C ALA A 46 5.15 -12.00 -1.37
N VAL A 47 5.38 -11.00 -0.51
CA VAL A 47 5.88 -9.69 -0.92
C VAL A 47 7.31 -9.78 -1.45
N ALA A 48 8.22 -10.49 -0.77
CA ALA A 48 9.59 -10.68 -1.23
C ALA A 48 9.64 -11.40 -2.59
N GLY A 49 8.81 -12.44 -2.76
CA GLY A 49 8.68 -13.14 -4.04
C GLY A 49 8.21 -12.21 -5.15
N LEU A 50 7.18 -11.40 -4.90
CA LEU A 50 6.64 -10.47 -5.88
C LEU A 50 7.62 -9.34 -6.22
N LEU A 51 8.27 -8.72 -5.23
CA LEU A 51 9.28 -7.69 -5.45
C LEU A 51 10.46 -8.22 -6.26
N SER A 52 10.87 -9.46 -5.99
CA SER A 52 11.91 -10.15 -6.78
C SER A 52 11.48 -10.35 -8.23
N TYR A 53 10.23 -10.79 -8.46
CA TYR A 53 9.67 -10.94 -9.81
C TYR A 53 9.60 -9.62 -10.57
N ILE A 54 9.10 -8.54 -9.95
CA ILE A 54 9.02 -7.20 -10.55
C ILE A 54 10.43 -6.71 -10.90
N THR A 55 11.37 -6.81 -9.96
CA THR A 55 12.77 -6.38 -10.18
C THR A 55 13.41 -7.16 -11.32
N PHE A 56 13.29 -8.49 -11.33
CA PHE A 56 13.82 -9.33 -12.39
C PHE A 56 13.23 -8.97 -13.77
N SER A 57 11.92 -8.75 -13.84
CA SER A 57 11.22 -8.38 -15.07
C SER A 57 11.73 -7.05 -15.64
N TYR A 58 11.93 -6.04 -14.78
CA TYR A 58 12.47 -4.74 -15.20
C TYR A 58 13.95 -4.76 -15.54
N VAL A 59 14.76 -5.51 -14.80
CA VAL A 59 16.17 -5.71 -15.13
C VAL A 59 16.27 -6.36 -16.51
N LYS A 60 15.47 -7.38 -16.80
CA LYS A 60 15.41 -8.01 -18.13
C LYS A 60 14.97 -7.02 -19.21
N LYS A 61 13.92 -6.22 -18.98
CA LYS A 61 13.46 -5.18 -19.94
C LYS A 61 14.57 -4.15 -20.21
N TRP A 62 15.25 -3.68 -19.17
CA TRP A 62 16.33 -2.71 -19.28
C TRP A 62 17.56 -3.26 -19.99
N VAL A 63 17.98 -4.50 -19.68
CA VAL A 63 19.10 -5.17 -20.38
C VAL A 63 18.79 -5.33 -21.87
N ASN A 64 17.57 -5.78 -22.20
CA ASN A 64 17.14 -5.95 -23.60
C ASN A 64 17.13 -4.60 -24.34
N TRP A 65 16.52 -3.57 -23.75
CA TRP A 65 16.54 -2.21 -24.32
C TRP A 65 17.97 -1.69 -24.53
N ARG A 66 18.85 -1.88 -23.55
CA ARG A 66 20.26 -1.44 -23.64
C ARG A 66 21.01 -2.21 -24.72
N ARG A 67 20.70 -3.49 -24.93
CA ARG A 67 21.26 -4.32 -26.00
C ARG A 67 20.77 -3.86 -27.36
N SER A 68 19.48 -3.68 -27.54
CA SER A 68 18.90 -3.22 -28.81
C SER A 68 19.38 -1.83 -29.21
N ARG A 69 19.48 -0.90 -28.26
CA ARG A 69 20.08 0.43 -28.49
C ARG A 69 21.52 0.36 -29.01
N ARG A 70 22.30 -0.62 -28.55
CA ARG A 70 23.68 -0.83 -29.02
C ARG A 70 23.75 -1.48 -30.40
N LEU A 71 22.82 -2.40 -30.70
CA LEU A 71 22.84 -3.20 -31.93
C LEU A 71 22.20 -2.50 -33.12
N LEU A 72 21.05 -1.84 -32.92
CA LEU A 72 20.25 -1.27 -34.00
C LEU A 72 20.58 0.21 -34.27
N ASN A 73 21.44 0.84 -33.46
CA ASN A 73 21.71 2.29 -33.48
C ASN A 73 20.44 3.18 -33.44
N GLU A 74 19.30 2.60 -33.08
CA GLU A 74 18.03 3.29 -32.96
C GLU A 74 17.92 3.98 -31.60
N ARG A 75 17.55 5.26 -31.63
CA ARG A 75 17.39 6.11 -30.44
C ARG A 75 15.96 6.08 -29.91
N TYR A 76 15.36 4.91 -29.71
CA TYR A 76 14.09 4.88 -28.99
C TYR A 76 14.30 5.06 -27.47
N PRO A 77 13.49 5.91 -26.80
CA PRO A 77 13.58 6.16 -25.37
C PRO A 77 13.21 4.92 -24.54
N PHE A 78 13.69 4.84 -23.30
CA PHE A 78 13.25 3.78 -22.38
C PHE A 78 11.82 4.09 -21.91
N THR A 79 10.90 3.15 -22.10
CA THR A 79 9.54 3.29 -21.61
C THR A 79 9.51 3.00 -20.11
N TRP A 80 9.31 4.06 -19.33
CA TRP A 80 9.20 3.99 -17.88
C TRP A 80 7.89 3.28 -17.44
N PRO A 81 7.89 2.67 -16.24
CA PRO A 81 6.66 2.20 -15.60
C PRO A 81 5.63 3.32 -15.41
N SER A 82 4.37 2.95 -15.28
CA SER A 82 3.34 3.87 -14.78
C SER A 82 3.66 4.36 -13.36
N HIS A 83 3.21 5.57 -13.01
CA HIS A 83 3.31 6.11 -11.65
C HIS A 83 2.68 5.19 -10.60
N LEU A 84 1.57 4.54 -10.96
CA LEU A 84 0.86 3.60 -10.09
C LEU A 84 1.77 2.43 -9.69
N LEU A 85 2.61 1.92 -10.60
CA LEU A 85 3.53 0.84 -10.26
C LEU A 85 4.58 1.26 -9.23
N PHE A 86 5.09 2.49 -9.31
CA PHE A 86 6.01 3.01 -8.30
C PHE A 86 5.35 3.07 -6.92
N TYR A 87 4.11 3.55 -6.84
CA TYR A 87 3.35 3.56 -5.59
C TYR A 87 3.05 2.15 -5.07
N LEU A 88 2.69 1.21 -5.95
CA LEU A 88 2.46 -0.19 -5.57
C LEU A 88 3.73 -0.87 -5.04
N VAL A 89 4.88 -0.65 -5.68
CA VAL A 89 6.16 -1.18 -5.20
C VAL A 89 6.52 -0.58 -3.83
N ALA A 90 6.32 0.74 -3.64
CA ALA A 90 6.53 1.37 -2.34
C ALA A 90 5.58 0.83 -1.27
N LEU A 91 4.30 0.61 -1.59
CA LEU A 91 3.31 -0.01 -0.70
C LEU A 91 3.77 -1.40 -0.25
N LEU A 92 4.19 -2.24 -1.20
CA LEU A 92 4.74 -3.57 -0.93
C LEU A 92 6.00 -3.51 -0.04
N LEU A 93 6.91 -2.55 -0.27
CA LEU A 93 8.09 -2.36 0.58
C LEU A 93 7.72 -1.99 2.01
N PHE A 94 6.73 -1.13 2.22
CA PHE A 94 6.27 -0.77 3.56
C PHE A 94 5.50 -1.92 4.24
N ASP A 95 4.70 -2.68 3.50
CA ASP A 95 4.07 -3.90 4.01
C ASP A 95 5.12 -4.95 4.42
N LEU A 96 6.25 -5.05 3.70
CA LEU A 96 7.37 -5.91 4.09
C LEU A 96 7.99 -5.45 5.41
N ILE A 97 8.24 -4.13 5.57
CA ILE A 97 8.78 -3.56 6.80
C ILE A 97 7.82 -3.79 7.99
N GLN A 98 6.52 -3.60 7.77
CA GLN A 98 5.46 -3.84 8.75
C GLN A 98 5.43 -5.32 9.19
N ALA A 99 5.49 -6.25 8.23
CA ALA A 99 5.49 -7.67 8.50
C ALA A 99 6.77 -8.13 9.21
N LEU A 100 7.94 -7.56 8.86
CA LEU A 100 9.20 -7.79 9.58
C LEU A 100 9.13 -7.32 11.04
N GLY A 101 8.59 -6.13 11.30
CA GLY A 101 8.40 -5.67 12.67
C GLY A 101 7.43 -6.56 13.45
N THR A 102 6.39 -7.08 12.79
CA THR A 102 5.41 -7.95 13.44
C THR A 102 5.92 -9.38 13.68
N SER A 103 6.79 -9.91 12.80
CA SER A 103 7.39 -11.24 13.01
C SER A 103 8.31 -11.30 14.23
N LEU A 104 8.86 -10.17 14.68
CA LEU A 104 9.64 -10.06 15.93
C LEU A 104 8.83 -10.45 17.17
N SER A 105 7.49 -10.49 17.10
CA SER A 105 6.66 -11.01 18.19
C SER A 105 6.89 -12.50 18.47
N ILE A 106 7.61 -13.23 17.61
CA ILE A 106 8.03 -14.61 17.87
C ILE A 106 8.83 -14.74 19.17
N ARG A 107 9.65 -13.73 19.50
CA ARG A 107 10.41 -13.72 20.74
C ARG A 107 9.50 -13.64 21.96
N TRP A 108 8.47 -12.80 21.91
CA TRP A 108 7.52 -12.63 23.01
C TRP A 108 6.69 -13.89 23.26
N ILE A 109 6.45 -14.70 22.22
CA ILE A 109 5.80 -16.01 22.34
C ILE A 109 6.73 -17.02 23.04
N ALA A 110 8.03 -16.99 22.74
CA ALA A 110 9.02 -17.88 23.32
C ALA A 110 9.31 -17.53 24.79
N ASP A 111 9.54 -16.25 25.05
CA ASP A 111 9.82 -15.69 26.38
C ASP A 111 8.55 -15.61 27.26
N ALA A 112 7.38 -15.93 26.69
CA ALA A 112 6.06 -15.80 27.30
C ALA A 112 5.87 -14.41 27.95
N GLY A 113 6.34 -13.35 27.31
CA GLY A 113 6.31 -12.00 27.86
C GLY A 113 7.19 -11.05 27.06
N ILE A 114 7.12 -9.76 27.39
CA ILE A 114 7.88 -8.72 26.68
C ILE A 114 9.01 -8.22 27.55
N GLN A 115 10.19 -8.10 26.95
CA GLN A 115 11.36 -7.49 27.57
C GLN A 115 11.70 -6.20 26.83
N GLU A 116 11.73 -5.09 27.55
CA GLU A 116 12.12 -3.81 26.97
C GLU A 116 13.64 -3.77 26.70
N GLY A 117 14.03 -3.06 25.64
CA GLY A 117 15.41 -3.01 25.18
C GLY A 117 15.48 -2.82 23.66
N SER A 118 16.67 -2.96 23.10
CA SER A 118 16.92 -2.68 21.67
C SER A 118 16.06 -3.51 20.71
N TYR A 119 15.74 -4.76 21.07
CA TYR A 119 14.86 -5.63 20.29
C TYR A 119 13.42 -5.08 20.25
N CYS A 120 12.91 -4.66 21.42
CA CYS A 120 11.61 -4.02 21.59
C CYS A 120 11.51 -2.70 20.81
N THR A 121 12.53 -1.85 20.92
CA THR A 121 12.63 -0.59 20.18
C THR A 121 12.66 -0.82 18.68
N SER A 122 13.44 -1.81 18.20
CA SER A 122 13.53 -2.15 16.78
C SER A 122 12.19 -2.61 16.22
N GLN A 123 11.44 -3.42 16.98
CA GLN A 123 10.07 -3.80 16.62
C GLN A 123 9.16 -2.57 16.49
N GLY A 124 9.19 -1.67 17.47
CA GLY A 124 8.39 -0.44 17.43
C GLY A 124 8.69 0.43 16.21
N ILE A 125 9.97 0.65 15.92
CA ILE A 125 10.41 1.45 14.76
C ILE A 125 9.97 0.81 13.44
N LEU A 126 10.17 -0.49 13.28
CA LEU A 126 9.82 -1.20 12.04
C LEU A 126 8.31 -1.14 11.80
N LYS A 127 7.51 -1.51 12.81
CA LYS A 127 6.06 -1.47 12.68
C LYS A 127 5.58 -0.03 12.39
N GLN A 128 6.13 1.01 13.04
CA GLN A 128 5.68 2.40 12.84
C GLN A 128 6.04 2.89 11.43
N THR A 129 7.24 2.56 10.97
CA THR A 129 7.70 2.88 9.61
C THR A 129 6.81 2.22 8.56
N GLY A 130 6.50 0.93 8.74
CA GLY A 130 5.64 0.17 7.83
C GLY A 130 4.20 0.68 7.81
N ASP A 131 3.60 0.92 8.97
CA ASP A 131 2.20 1.36 9.09
C ASP A 131 2.01 2.78 8.49
N LEU A 132 2.89 3.74 8.80
CA LEU A 132 2.85 5.07 8.19
C LEU A 132 3.09 5.02 6.67
N GLY A 133 4.08 4.25 6.24
CA GLY A 133 4.45 4.17 4.84
C GLY A 133 3.37 3.56 3.97
N SER A 134 2.73 2.50 4.47
CA SER A 134 1.59 1.85 3.84
C SER A 134 0.39 2.81 3.75
N ALA A 135 0.09 3.56 4.82
CA ALA A 135 -0.95 4.59 4.83
C ALA A 135 -0.71 5.69 3.76
N LEU A 136 0.43 6.37 3.84
CA LEU A 136 0.71 7.52 2.97
C LEU A 136 0.86 7.14 1.50
N THR A 137 1.41 5.95 1.23
CA THR A 137 1.54 5.45 -0.14
C THR A 137 0.18 5.02 -0.70
N THR A 138 -0.70 4.43 0.13
CA THR A 138 -2.09 4.14 -0.26
C THR A 138 -2.86 5.43 -0.53
N LEU A 139 -2.65 6.48 0.27
CA LEU A 139 -3.25 7.80 0.03
C LEU A 139 -2.82 8.36 -1.33
N ALA A 140 -1.51 8.33 -1.62
CA ALA A 140 -0.97 8.76 -2.91
C ALA A 140 -1.53 7.94 -4.09
N LEU A 141 -1.57 6.61 -3.95
CA LEU A 141 -2.15 5.71 -4.94
C LEU A 141 -3.62 6.06 -5.22
N THR A 142 -4.39 6.31 -4.18
CA THR A 142 -5.84 6.58 -4.29
C THR A 142 -6.11 7.94 -4.91
N VAL A 143 -5.41 8.99 -4.47
CA VAL A 143 -5.54 10.34 -5.03
C VAL A 143 -5.12 10.35 -6.51
N HIS A 144 -4.00 9.70 -6.85
CA HIS A 144 -3.53 9.62 -8.23
C HIS A 144 -4.53 8.84 -9.10
N SER A 145 -4.97 7.67 -8.64
CA SER A 145 -5.95 6.85 -9.38
C SER A 145 -7.26 7.58 -9.58
N PHE A 146 -7.76 8.28 -8.55
CA PHE A 146 -8.95 9.11 -8.64
C PHE A 146 -8.77 10.24 -9.67
N ALA A 147 -7.64 10.93 -9.67
CA ALA A 147 -7.38 11.99 -10.64
C ALA A 147 -7.33 11.46 -12.09
N VAL A 148 -6.70 10.30 -12.29
CA VAL A 148 -6.66 9.65 -13.62
C VAL A 148 -8.05 9.20 -14.07
N LEU A 149 -8.85 8.59 -13.19
CA LEU A 149 -10.17 8.05 -13.56
C LEU A 149 -11.25 9.14 -13.64
N PHE A 150 -11.38 9.95 -12.60
CA PHE A 150 -12.46 10.93 -12.46
C PHE A 150 -12.18 12.20 -13.26
N PHE A 151 -10.95 12.71 -13.20
CA PHE A 151 -10.53 13.88 -13.96
C PHE A 151 -9.85 13.55 -15.28
N ARG A 152 -9.82 12.28 -15.75
CA ARG A 152 -9.13 11.88 -17.01
C ARG A 152 -7.76 12.54 -17.15
N TRP A 153 -7.08 12.71 -16.03
CA TRP A 153 -5.81 13.38 -16.02
C TRP A 153 -4.80 12.42 -16.62
N LYS A 154 -4.08 12.88 -17.62
CA LYS A 154 -3.03 12.11 -18.30
C LYS A 154 -1.70 12.54 -17.67
N PRO A 155 -1.18 11.79 -16.69
CA PRO A 155 0.13 12.11 -16.12
C PRO A 155 1.20 12.02 -17.22
N SER A 156 2.29 12.78 -17.04
CA SER A 156 3.40 12.70 -17.97
C SER A 156 4.05 11.32 -17.91
N SER A 157 4.64 10.86 -19.01
CA SER A 157 5.35 9.56 -19.03
C SER A 157 6.65 9.57 -18.22
N SER A 158 7.03 10.70 -17.62
CA SER A 158 8.24 10.85 -16.83
C SER A 158 8.01 10.38 -15.40
N PRO A 159 8.91 9.56 -14.81
CA PRO A 159 8.74 9.07 -13.44
C PRO A 159 8.93 10.17 -12.37
N PHE A 160 9.30 11.38 -12.76
CA PHE A 160 9.63 12.49 -11.86
C PHE A 160 8.55 12.74 -10.80
N LEU A 161 7.27 12.76 -11.18
CA LEU A 161 6.19 12.98 -10.22
C LEU A 161 6.09 11.84 -9.19
N ALA A 162 6.28 10.59 -9.60
CA ALA A 162 6.25 9.47 -8.66
C ALA A 162 7.42 9.58 -7.66
N PHE A 163 8.62 9.90 -8.14
CA PHE A 163 9.78 10.10 -7.28
C PHE A 163 9.63 11.29 -6.34
N LEU A 164 9.04 12.39 -6.81
CA LEU A 164 8.76 13.55 -5.96
C LEU A 164 7.83 13.16 -4.80
N VAL A 165 6.70 12.53 -5.12
CA VAL A 165 5.70 12.11 -4.11
C VAL A 165 6.29 11.09 -3.13
N LEU A 166 6.95 10.05 -3.64
CA LEU A 166 7.58 9.03 -2.79
C LEU A 166 8.73 9.60 -1.94
N GLY A 167 9.52 10.52 -2.52
CA GLY A 167 10.58 11.22 -1.80
C GLY A 167 10.03 12.05 -0.64
N THR A 168 8.92 12.76 -0.84
CA THR A 168 8.24 13.50 0.23
C THR A 168 7.71 12.56 1.32
N ILE A 169 7.11 11.43 0.95
CA ILE A 169 6.62 10.42 1.91
C ILE A 169 7.78 9.86 2.74
N CYS A 170 8.87 9.42 2.10
CA CYS A 170 10.03 8.87 2.79
C CYS A 170 10.71 9.91 3.70
N LEU A 171 10.81 11.17 3.25
CA LEU A 171 11.33 12.27 4.05
C LEU A 171 10.47 12.48 5.30
N PHE A 172 9.15 12.55 5.14
CA PHE A 172 8.21 12.71 6.25
C PHE A 172 8.34 11.58 7.27
N ILE A 173 8.33 10.33 6.81
CA ILE A 173 8.48 9.15 7.69
C ILE A 173 9.82 9.20 8.43
N THR A 174 10.92 9.53 7.74
CA THR A 174 12.24 9.61 8.35
C THR A 174 12.28 10.66 9.47
N LEU A 175 11.69 11.84 9.23
CA LEU A 175 11.59 12.90 10.24
C LEU A 175 10.75 12.47 11.45
N THR A 176 9.59 11.83 11.21
CA THR A 176 8.73 11.30 12.27
C THR A 176 9.43 10.25 13.12
N ILE A 177 10.10 9.28 12.49
CA ILE A 177 10.82 8.22 13.20
C ILE A 177 12.04 8.77 13.95
N ALA A 178 12.78 9.72 13.37
CA ALA A 178 13.90 10.36 14.04
C ALA A 178 13.44 11.12 15.31
N LEU A 179 12.32 11.83 15.23
CA LEU A 179 11.73 12.53 16.37
C LEU A 179 11.20 11.54 17.43
N ALA A 180 10.51 10.48 17.01
CA ALA A 180 10.06 9.40 17.90
C ALA A 180 11.23 8.71 18.62
N TYR A 181 12.32 8.44 17.91
CA TYR A 181 13.53 7.86 18.49
C TYR A 181 14.20 8.82 19.49
N ARG A 182 14.21 10.13 19.20
CA ARG A 182 14.71 11.13 20.14
C ARG A 182 13.91 11.12 21.45
N PHE A 183 12.58 11.07 21.37
CA PHE A 183 11.72 10.93 22.55
C PHE A 183 11.88 9.60 23.26
N HIS A 184 12.16 8.52 22.52
CA HIS A 184 12.46 7.23 23.13
C HIS A 184 13.67 7.28 24.05
N GLN A 185 14.75 7.92 23.63
CA GLN A 185 15.98 8.05 24.44
C GLN A 185 15.78 8.84 25.74
N THR A 186 14.90 9.84 25.74
CA THR A 186 14.70 10.70 26.90
C THR A 186 13.59 10.22 27.83
N GLU A 187 12.55 9.59 27.27
CA GLU A 187 11.30 9.39 28.00
C GLU A 187 10.62 8.02 27.79
N GLY A 188 11.18 7.12 26.97
CA GLY A 188 10.60 5.78 26.76
C GLY A 188 9.39 5.72 25.82
N TYR A 189 9.47 6.38 24.65
CA TYR A 189 8.42 6.40 23.62
C TYR A 189 8.04 5.01 23.06
N TYR A 190 9.01 4.19 22.65
CA TYR A 190 8.76 2.78 22.31
C TYR A 190 8.91 1.89 23.55
N GLY A 191 7.97 0.99 23.78
CA GLY A 191 7.96 0.12 24.95
C GLY A 191 6.85 -0.93 24.91
N ASN A 192 6.66 -1.61 26.03
CA ASN A 192 5.65 -2.64 26.18
C ASN A 192 4.23 -2.06 26.07
N THR A 193 3.41 -2.65 25.20
CA THR A 193 1.99 -2.30 25.03
C THR A 193 1.08 -3.52 25.12
N GLU A 194 1.31 -4.33 26.15
CA GLU A 194 0.63 -5.59 26.52
C GLU A 194 1.11 -6.80 25.72
N TYR A 195 1.02 -6.77 24.39
CA TYR A 195 1.21 -7.97 23.55
C TYR A 195 2.42 -7.91 22.61
N TRP A 196 2.92 -6.71 22.36
CA TRP A 196 4.13 -6.45 21.57
C TRP A 196 4.68 -5.07 21.94
N CYS A 197 5.85 -4.76 21.40
CA CYS A 197 6.46 -3.46 21.55
C CYS A 197 5.90 -2.44 20.55
N TRP A 198 5.48 -1.30 21.07
CA TRP A 198 4.87 -0.22 20.30
C TRP A 198 5.05 1.15 20.97
N ILE A 199 4.42 2.17 20.41
CA ILE A 199 4.31 3.50 21.01
C ILE A 199 3.57 3.39 22.35
N THR A 200 4.17 3.86 23.44
CA THR A 200 3.61 3.77 24.79
C THR A 200 2.45 4.75 25.01
N TYR A 201 1.43 4.32 25.75
CA TYR A 201 0.13 5.02 25.83
C TYR A 201 -0.02 5.95 27.03
N SER A 202 0.64 5.63 28.14
CA SER A 202 0.52 6.36 29.41
C SER A 202 1.06 7.79 29.31
N LYS A 203 2.22 7.98 28.66
CA LYS A 203 2.94 9.26 28.62
C LYS A 203 2.88 9.96 27.25
N PHE A 204 2.69 9.21 26.17
CA PHE A 204 2.82 9.71 24.79
C PHE A 204 1.53 9.65 23.96
N ARG A 205 0.36 9.56 24.61
CA ARG A 205 -0.97 9.57 23.98
C ARG A 205 -1.08 10.50 22.76
N TRP A 206 -0.80 11.79 22.94
CA TRP A 206 -0.98 12.79 21.90
C TRP A 206 0.02 12.65 20.75
N TYR A 207 1.24 12.21 21.07
CA TYR A 207 2.28 11.96 20.08
C TYR A 207 1.97 10.71 19.25
N GLY A 208 1.51 9.62 19.87
CA GLY A 208 1.06 8.43 19.12
C GLY A 208 -0.10 8.74 18.18
N ILE A 209 -1.05 9.57 18.62
CA ILE A 209 -2.14 10.05 17.74
C ILE A 209 -1.57 10.86 16.57
N GLY A 210 -0.71 11.85 16.82
CA GLY A 210 -0.19 12.74 15.77
C GLY A 210 0.82 12.08 14.82
N PHE A 211 1.67 11.18 15.33
CA PHE A 211 2.73 10.55 14.56
C PHE A 211 2.29 9.30 13.81
N GLU A 212 1.13 8.72 14.10
CA GLU A 212 0.69 7.49 13.45
C GLU A 212 -0.80 7.50 13.13
N TYR A 213 -1.66 7.45 14.15
CA TYR A 213 -3.09 7.22 13.94
C TYR A 213 -3.75 8.30 13.08
N MET A 214 -3.46 9.57 13.32
CA MET A 214 -4.01 10.68 12.53
C MET A 214 -3.84 10.44 11.02
N TRP A 215 -2.68 9.93 10.59
CA TRP A 215 -2.38 9.65 9.19
C TRP A 215 -3.09 8.42 8.66
N MET A 216 -3.21 7.36 9.46
CA MET A 216 -3.96 6.16 9.10
C MET A 216 -5.46 6.47 8.92
N TRP A 217 -6.04 7.22 9.86
CA TRP A 217 -7.44 7.61 9.84
C TRP A 217 -7.74 8.62 8.73
N LEU A 218 -6.85 9.60 8.52
CA LEU A 218 -6.94 10.53 7.39
C LEU A 218 -6.92 9.77 6.06
N THR A 219 -6.00 8.81 5.91
CA THR A 219 -5.91 7.95 4.71
C THR A 219 -7.20 7.17 4.52
N ALA A 220 -7.71 6.51 5.57
CA ALA A 220 -8.96 5.75 5.50
C ALA A 220 -10.15 6.64 5.11
N LEU A 221 -10.24 7.85 5.68
CA LEU A 221 -11.30 8.82 5.37
C LEU A 221 -11.23 9.30 3.92
N VAL A 222 -10.04 9.71 3.45
CA VAL A 222 -9.87 10.16 2.06
C VAL A 222 -10.14 9.01 1.10
N ASN A 223 -9.66 7.80 1.41
CA ASN A 223 -9.96 6.60 0.62
C ASN A 223 -11.47 6.38 0.52
N LEU A 224 -12.19 6.44 1.63
CA LEU A 224 -13.65 6.28 1.64
C LEU A 224 -14.35 7.36 0.78
N LEU A 225 -13.96 8.62 0.95
CA LEU A 225 -14.56 9.76 0.23
C LEU A 225 -14.29 9.69 -1.28
N LEU A 226 -13.11 9.24 -1.71
CA LEU A 226 -12.77 9.09 -3.12
C LEU A 226 -13.30 7.78 -3.72
N TYR A 227 -13.49 6.75 -2.90
CA TYR A 227 -14.00 5.46 -3.34
C TYR A 227 -15.47 5.54 -3.77
N ILE A 228 -16.32 6.25 -3.01
CA ILE A 228 -17.76 6.41 -3.30
C ILE A 228 -18.01 6.91 -4.75
N PRO A 229 -17.51 8.08 -5.19
CA PRO A 229 -17.75 8.56 -6.56
C PRO A 229 -17.13 7.66 -7.63
N THR A 230 -16.01 7.02 -7.33
CA THR A 230 -15.32 6.09 -8.24
C THR A 230 -16.17 4.85 -8.51
N VAL A 231 -16.79 4.29 -7.47
CA VAL A 231 -17.69 3.14 -7.56
C VAL A 231 -18.99 3.50 -8.29
N ILE A 232 -19.56 4.67 -8.01
CA ILE A 232 -20.76 5.15 -8.70
C ILE A 232 -20.49 5.35 -10.21
N LEU A 233 -19.31 5.85 -10.57
CA LEU A 233 -18.84 5.94 -11.95
C LEU A 233 -18.65 4.56 -12.58
N TYR A 234 -18.02 3.62 -11.87
CA TYR A 234 -17.82 2.24 -12.34
C TYR A 234 -19.14 1.49 -12.62
N PHE A 235 -20.13 1.65 -11.75
CA PHE A 235 -21.45 1.05 -11.95
C PHE A 235 -22.27 1.73 -13.06
N GLY A 236 -21.79 2.86 -13.61
CA GLY A 236 -22.42 3.57 -14.72
C GLY A 236 -23.59 4.45 -14.30
N PHE A 237 -23.71 4.73 -13.00
CA PHE A 237 -24.68 5.69 -12.46
C PHE A 237 -24.21 7.14 -12.66
N LEU A 238 -22.90 7.37 -12.68
CA LEU A 238 -22.28 8.63 -13.12
C LEU A 238 -21.73 8.45 -14.53
N GLN A 239 -22.36 9.12 -15.50
CA GLN A 239 -21.88 9.19 -16.87
C GLN A 239 -21.01 10.44 -17.05
N GLN A 240 -19.82 10.23 -17.62
CA GLN A 240 -18.89 11.30 -17.94
C GLN A 240 -18.98 11.61 -19.44
N GLU A 241 -19.52 12.77 -19.77
CA GLU A 241 -19.62 13.28 -21.14
C GLU A 241 -18.53 14.33 -21.38
N GLU A 242 -17.77 14.20 -22.46
CA GLU A 242 -16.88 15.25 -22.95
C GLU A 242 -17.65 16.10 -23.96
N MET A 243 -17.74 17.40 -23.69
CA MET A 243 -18.40 18.37 -24.57
C MET A 243 -17.38 19.44 -24.97
N PHE A 244 -17.27 19.75 -26.26
CA PHE A 244 -16.43 20.86 -26.71
C PHE A 244 -17.26 22.15 -26.66
N ILE A 245 -16.94 23.05 -25.73
CA ILE A 245 -17.58 24.38 -25.63
C ILE A 245 -16.52 25.43 -25.97
N ASN A 246 -16.77 26.22 -27.01
CA ASN A 246 -15.86 27.25 -27.52
C ASN A 246 -14.43 26.72 -27.80
N GLY A 247 -14.32 25.53 -28.41
CA GLY A 247 -13.03 24.89 -28.70
C GLY A 247 -12.29 24.32 -27.47
N SER A 248 -12.80 24.54 -26.26
CA SER A 248 -12.26 23.96 -25.03
C SER A 248 -13.03 22.68 -24.64
N PRO A 249 -12.35 21.55 -24.35
CA PRO A 249 -13.02 20.38 -23.83
C PRO A 249 -13.53 20.69 -22.41
N LYS A 250 -14.84 20.76 -22.24
CA LYS A 250 -15.52 20.85 -20.96
C LYS A 250 -16.13 19.50 -20.62
N ARG A 251 -16.10 19.14 -19.34
CA ARG A 251 -16.62 17.86 -18.86
C ARG A 251 -17.93 18.07 -18.14
N ARG A 252 -18.91 17.24 -18.48
CA ARG A 252 -20.21 17.21 -17.81
C ARG A 252 -20.38 15.85 -17.16
N TYR A 253 -20.75 15.88 -15.88
CA TYR A 253 -21.12 14.68 -15.14
C TYR A 253 -22.64 14.62 -15.10
N ARG A 254 -23.21 13.51 -15.57
CA ARG A 254 -24.65 13.29 -15.57
C ARG A 254 -24.97 12.06 -14.74
N PHE A 255 -25.77 12.26 -13.69
CA PHE A 255 -26.25 11.16 -12.88
C PHE A 255 -27.48 10.52 -13.55
N SER A 256 -27.47 9.19 -13.69
CA SER A 256 -28.56 8.40 -14.25
C SER A 256 -28.87 7.24 -13.33
N TRP A 257 -30.13 7.10 -12.92
CA TRP A 257 -30.63 5.95 -12.15
C TRP A 257 -30.66 4.65 -12.96
N ARG A 258 -30.61 4.74 -14.29
CA ARG A 258 -30.43 3.59 -15.18
C ARG A 258 -28.94 3.48 -15.51
N ALA A 259 -28.30 2.43 -15.00
CA ALA A 259 -26.93 2.10 -15.35
C ALA A 259 -26.83 1.83 -16.85
N SER A 260 -26.09 2.68 -17.57
CA SER A 260 -25.76 2.42 -18.97
C SER A 260 -24.38 1.78 -19.00
N PRO A 261 -24.21 0.55 -19.53
CA PRO A 261 -22.90 -0.06 -19.67
C PRO A 261 -22.06 0.74 -20.67
N GLY A 262 -21.14 1.57 -20.19
CA GLY A 262 -20.09 2.14 -21.04
C GLY A 262 -19.17 1.03 -21.56
N THR A 263 -18.65 1.20 -22.77
CA THR A 263 -17.92 0.18 -23.54
C THR A 263 -16.52 -0.16 -23.00
N ASP A 264 -16.03 0.52 -21.95
CA ASP A 264 -14.66 0.38 -21.45
C ASP A 264 -14.58 -0.01 -19.95
N ARG A 265 -15.41 -0.98 -19.53
CA ARG A 265 -15.54 -1.42 -18.11
C ARG A 265 -14.43 -2.36 -17.62
N ARG A 266 -13.47 -2.74 -18.47
CA ARG A 266 -12.45 -3.74 -18.09
C ARG A 266 -11.24 -3.17 -17.37
N THR A 267 -11.14 -1.85 -17.28
CA THR A 267 -9.90 -1.17 -16.89
C THR A 267 -10.14 -0.36 -15.62
N GLY A 268 -9.75 -0.90 -14.46
CA GLY A 268 -9.66 -0.13 -13.21
C GLY A 268 -10.31 -0.70 -11.96
N TRP A 269 -11.20 -1.71 -12.05
CA TRP A 269 -11.90 -2.23 -10.85
C TRP A 269 -10.94 -2.84 -9.82
N ILE A 270 -9.86 -3.47 -10.29
CA ILE A 270 -8.85 -4.09 -9.42
C ILE A 270 -8.04 -3.02 -8.68
N LEU A 271 -7.77 -1.88 -9.33
CA LEU A 271 -7.13 -0.72 -8.68
C LEU A 271 -8.03 -0.10 -7.61
N MET A 272 -9.36 -0.19 -7.78
CA MET A 272 -10.34 0.23 -6.77
C MET A 272 -10.37 -0.69 -5.54
N LEU A 273 -9.82 -1.91 -5.60
CA LEU A 273 -9.78 -2.79 -4.43
C LEU A 273 -8.68 -2.41 -3.43
N TYR A 274 -7.60 -1.76 -3.84
CA TYR A 274 -6.50 -1.39 -2.92
C TYR A 274 -6.96 -0.49 -1.76
N PRO A 275 -7.75 0.59 -1.99
CA PRO A 275 -8.31 1.39 -0.89
C PRO A 275 -9.23 0.60 0.05
N LEU A 276 -10.01 -0.34 -0.49
CA LEU A 276 -10.90 -1.21 0.29
C LEU A 276 -10.10 -2.18 1.15
N VAL A 277 -9.08 -2.82 0.59
CA VAL A 277 -8.16 -3.71 1.30
C VAL A 277 -7.54 -2.95 2.46
N TYR A 278 -7.02 -1.74 2.22
CA TYR A 278 -6.46 -0.89 3.27
C TYR A 278 -7.45 -0.66 4.42
N ILE A 279 -8.70 -0.27 4.13
CA ILE A 279 -9.72 -0.04 5.17
C ILE A 279 -9.98 -1.33 5.95
N VAL A 280 -10.17 -2.46 5.28
CA VAL A 280 -10.48 -3.75 5.92
C VAL A 280 -9.31 -4.25 6.79
N THR A 281 -8.07 -4.06 6.36
CA THR A 281 -6.90 -4.55 7.10
C THR A 281 -6.49 -3.64 8.25
N ILE A 282 -6.62 -2.31 8.09
CA ILE A 282 -6.13 -1.34 9.07
C ILE A 282 -7.15 -1.00 10.16
N LEU A 283 -8.44 -0.93 9.80
CA LEU A 283 -9.46 -0.34 10.66
C LEU A 283 -9.72 -1.13 11.94
N PRO A 284 -9.78 -2.48 11.94
CA PRO A 284 -10.07 -3.23 13.16
C PRO A 284 -9.00 -3.04 14.25
N ILE A 285 -7.72 -3.12 13.89
CA ILE A 285 -6.63 -2.91 14.83
C ILE A 285 -6.50 -1.44 15.24
N SER A 286 -6.69 -0.50 14.31
CA SER A 286 -6.59 0.93 14.63
C SER A 286 -7.71 1.37 15.57
N ILE A 287 -8.94 0.85 15.42
CA ILE A 287 -10.05 1.06 16.36
C ILE A 287 -9.69 0.46 17.72
N ALA A 288 -9.28 -0.81 17.76
CA ALA A 288 -8.93 -1.45 19.02
C ALA A 288 -7.88 -0.62 19.77
N ARG A 289 -6.79 -0.24 19.11
CA ARG A 289 -5.72 0.54 19.75
C ARG A 289 -6.15 1.95 20.10
N PHE A 290 -6.89 2.65 19.24
CA PHE A 290 -7.42 3.98 19.54
C PHE A 290 -8.32 3.98 20.77
N LEU A 291 -9.17 2.96 20.92
CA LEU A 291 -10.00 2.81 22.12
C LEU A 291 -9.15 2.56 23.37
N GLN A 292 -7.97 1.91 23.28
CA GLN A 292 -7.04 1.81 24.42
C GLN A 292 -6.50 3.19 24.84
N PHE A 293 -6.19 4.07 23.87
CA PHE A 293 -5.76 5.45 24.15
C PHE A 293 -6.88 6.32 24.74
N VAL A 294 -8.12 6.16 24.27
CA VAL A 294 -9.26 6.98 24.70
C VAL A 294 -9.77 6.53 26.06
N TYR A 295 -9.88 5.23 26.31
CA TYR A 295 -10.63 4.75 27.46
C TYR A 295 -9.88 4.74 28.77
N GLU A 296 -8.56 4.95 28.83
CA GLU A 296 -7.74 4.74 30.04
C GLU A 296 -8.27 3.50 30.77
N ALA A 297 -7.90 2.29 30.33
CA ALA A 297 -8.45 1.03 30.88
C ALA A 297 -8.44 0.99 32.43
N GLU A 298 -7.55 1.76 33.06
CA GLU A 298 -7.45 2.00 34.49
C GLU A 298 -8.58 2.86 35.12
N LYS A 299 -9.16 3.84 34.42
CA LYS A 299 -10.25 4.70 34.94
C LYS A 299 -11.66 4.22 34.58
N SER A 300 -11.83 3.50 33.47
CA SER A 300 -13.17 3.14 32.97
C SER A 300 -13.60 1.71 33.33
N GLY A 301 -12.70 0.86 33.84
CA GLY A 301 -12.96 -0.55 34.11
C GLY A 301 -13.31 -1.37 32.86
N LYS A 302 -13.15 -0.78 31.66
CA LYS A 302 -13.44 -1.41 30.37
C LYS A 302 -12.12 -1.74 29.68
N THR A 303 -11.75 -3.01 29.69
CA THR A 303 -10.61 -3.53 28.92
C THR A 303 -11.06 -3.95 27.53
N ILE A 304 -10.19 -3.78 26.54
CA ILE A 304 -10.47 -4.26 25.19
C ILE A 304 -10.19 -5.75 25.14
N PRO A 305 -11.12 -6.57 24.61
CA PRO A 305 -10.91 -8.00 24.55
C PRO A 305 -9.73 -8.33 23.64
N PHE A 306 -8.81 -9.14 24.16
CA PHE A 306 -7.62 -9.64 23.45
C PHE A 306 -7.93 -10.13 22.02
N TYR A 307 -9.03 -10.88 21.85
CA TYR A 307 -9.43 -11.43 20.56
C TYR A 307 -9.68 -10.36 19.50
N ALA A 308 -10.24 -9.20 19.86
CA ALA A 308 -10.44 -8.10 18.91
C ALA A 308 -9.09 -7.53 18.44
N THR A 309 -8.15 -7.36 19.37
CA THR A 309 -6.79 -6.91 19.09
C THR A 309 -6.02 -7.90 18.19
N VAL A 310 -6.13 -9.20 18.47
CA VAL A 310 -5.46 -10.23 17.65
C VAL A 310 -6.07 -10.36 16.26
N ILE A 311 -7.40 -10.37 16.12
CA ILE A 311 -8.05 -10.44 14.80
C ILE A 311 -7.63 -9.24 13.96
N GLY A 312 -7.63 -8.03 14.54
CA GLY A 312 -7.13 -6.86 13.86
C GLY A 312 -5.65 -6.98 13.48
N ALA A 313 -4.81 -7.50 14.36
CA ALA A 313 -3.39 -7.70 14.07
C ALA A 313 -3.16 -8.74 12.96
N ILE A 314 -3.94 -9.81 12.90
CA ILE A 314 -3.90 -10.81 11.82
C ILE A 314 -4.27 -10.15 10.48
N LEU A 315 -5.35 -9.38 10.45
CA LEU A 315 -5.79 -8.66 9.25
C LEU A 315 -4.72 -7.67 8.77
N LEU A 316 -4.18 -6.85 9.66
CA LEU A 316 -3.10 -5.92 9.33
C LEU A 316 -1.86 -6.67 8.81
N SER A 317 -1.45 -7.74 9.49
CA SER A 317 -0.28 -8.55 9.10
C SER A 317 -0.47 -9.28 7.76
N SER A 318 -1.71 -9.47 7.31
CA SER A 318 -2.03 -10.06 6.01
C SER A 318 -2.02 -9.06 4.85
N SER A 319 -1.81 -7.76 5.11
CA SER A 319 -1.89 -6.70 4.08
C SER A 319 -0.96 -6.97 2.89
N GLY A 320 0.30 -7.32 3.15
CA GLY A 320 1.27 -7.64 2.09
C GLY A 320 0.86 -8.84 1.23
N LEU A 321 0.33 -9.90 1.86
CA LEU A 321 -0.20 -11.07 1.15
C LEU A 321 -1.40 -10.68 0.27
N ILE A 322 -2.37 -9.94 0.81
CA ILE A 322 -3.56 -9.51 0.07
C ILE A 322 -3.17 -8.59 -1.08
N ASN A 323 -2.26 -7.63 -0.87
CA ASN A 323 -1.76 -6.74 -1.90
C ASN A 323 -0.98 -7.48 -3.00
N THR A 324 -0.25 -8.54 -2.63
CA THR A 324 0.43 -9.43 -3.59
C THR A 324 -0.58 -10.22 -4.45
N ILE A 325 -1.61 -10.79 -3.82
CA ILE A 325 -2.70 -11.47 -4.54
C ILE A 325 -3.38 -10.48 -5.48
N LEU A 326 -3.69 -9.27 -5.01
CA LEU A 326 -4.34 -8.25 -5.81
C LEU A 326 -3.48 -7.82 -7.01
N TYR A 327 -2.17 -7.66 -6.80
CA TYR A 327 -1.22 -7.40 -7.87
C TYR A 327 -1.23 -8.51 -8.91
N SER A 328 -1.16 -9.78 -8.49
CA SER A 328 -1.14 -10.93 -9.40
C SER A 328 -2.41 -11.06 -10.26
N ARG A 329 -3.53 -10.48 -9.80
CA ARG A 329 -4.79 -10.42 -10.54
C ARG A 329 -4.94 -9.15 -11.36
N THR A 330 -4.13 -8.12 -11.10
CA THR A 330 -4.16 -6.85 -11.84
C THR A 330 -3.62 -7.08 -13.24
N ARG A 331 -4.38 -6.69 -14.28
CA ARG A 331 -3.92 -6.78 -15.67
C ARG A 331 -2.59 -6.04 -15.85
N THR A 332 -1.61 -6.72 -16.42
CA THR A 332 -0.28 -6.21 -16.73
C THR A 332 -0.34 -4.93 -17.58
N ASP A 333 -1.25 -4.85 -18.55
CA ASP A 333 -1.30 -3.75 -19.53
C ASP A 333 -1.60 -2.37 -18.90
N LEU A 334 -2.14 -2.35 -17.68
CA LEU A 334 -2.37 -1.11 -16.90
C LEU A 334 -1.13 -0.62 -16.17
N LEU A 335 -0.25 -1.55 -15.77
CA LEU A 335 0.97 -1.27 -15.03
C LEU A 335 2.16 -1.07 -15.98
N PHE A 336 2.09 -1.75 -17.12
CA PHE A 336 3.06 -1.79 -18.20
C PHE A 336 2.39 -1.20 -19.46
N PRO A 337 2.50 0.11 -19.71
CA PRO A 337 2.07 0.67 -20.98
C PRO A 337 2.74 -0.10 -22.12
N SER A 338 1.96 -0.67 -23.03
CA SER A 338 2.48 -1.29 -24.25
C SER A 338 3.28 -0.25 -25.03
N ASP A 339 4.44 -0.66 -25.56
CA ASP A 339 5.27 0.18 -26.41
C ASP A 339 4.53 0.42 -27.73
N SER A 340 3.62 1.40 -27.78
CA SER A 340 2.85 1.80 -28.96
C SER A 340 3.73 2.28 -30.14
N TYR A 341 5.04 2.35 -29.94
CA TYR A 341 6.02 2.62 -30.98
C TYR A 341 6.35 1.38 -31.82
N LEU A 342 6.23 0.16 -31.27
CA LEU A 342 6.54 -1.07 -32.00
C LEU A 342 5.38 -1.59 -32.85
N GLU A 343 4.15 -1.14 -32.58
CA GLU A 343 2.96 -1.59 -33.31
C GLU A 343 2.79 -0.85 -34.64
N LYS A 344 3.33 0.37 -34.76
CA LYS A 344 3.34 1.13 -36.03
C LYS A 344 4.40 0.66 -37.03
N ASP A 345 5.47 0.03 -36.56
CA ASP A 345 6.56 -0.43 -37.43
C ASP A 345 6.37 -1.91 -37.87
N GLY A 346 5.33 -2.58 -37.36
CA GLY A 346 4.97 -3.96 -37.73
C GLY A 346 3.85 -4.07 -38.76
N GLU A 347 3.16 -2.97 -39.07
CA GLU A 347 2.22 -2.87 -40.18
C GLU A 347 3.03 -2.45 -41.41
N ILE A 348 3.68 -3.43 -42.04
CA ILE A 348 4.21 -3.25 -43.40
C ILE A 348 2.98 -2.98 -44.27
N ASP A 349 2.83 -1.71 -44.67
CA ASP A 349 1.97 -1.29 -45.77
C ASP A 349 2.29 -2.19 -46.97
N THR A 350 1.47 -3.21 -47.17
CA THR A 350 1.38 -3.97 -48.41
C THR A 350 0.34 -3.28 -49.30
N GLU A 351 0.46 -1.97 -49.47
CA GLU A 351 -0.06 -1.30 -50.66
C GLU A 351 1.03 -1.43 -51.73
N VAL A 352 0.88 -2.49 -52.54
CA VAL A 352 1.55 -2.59 -53.83
C VAL A 352 1.01 -1.45 -54.68
N ASP A 353 1.85 -0.45 -54.89
CA ASP A 353 1.68 0.64 -55.84
C ASP A 353 1.66 0.05 -57.26
N GLU A 354 0.47 -0.28 -57.76
CA GLU A 354 0.25 -0.86 -59.09
C GLU A 354 -0.22 0.23 -60.08
N ASP A 355 0.54 1.32 -60.18
CA ASP A 355 0.40 2.29 -61.28
C ASP A 355 1.16 1.76 -62.52
N LEU A 356 0.46 0.92 -63.30
CA LEU A 356 0.83 0.60 -64.68
C LEU A 356 -0.31 1.00 -65.64
N PRO A 357 -0.11 1.93 -66.59
CA PRO A 357 -1.16 2.30 -67.51
C PRO A 357 -1.23 1.29 -68.66
N GLN A 358 -2.29 0.48 -68.69
CA GLN A 358 -2.69 -0.26 -69.89
C GLN A 358 -4.19 -0.07 -70.16
N SER A 359 -4.50 0.86 -71.07
CA SER A 359 -5.61 0.72 -72.03
C SER A 359 -5.59 1.90 -73.01
N PHE A 360 -4.93 1.68 -74.16
CA PHE A 360 -5.23 2.43 -75.38
C PHE A 360 -5.90 1.43 -76.32
N GLU A 361 -7.23 1.35 -76.25
CA GLU A 361 -8.03 0.60 -77.21
C GLU A 361 -8.00 1.31 -78.57
N LEU A 362 -7.48 0.62 -79.58
CA LEU A 362 -7.72 0.95 -80.98
C LEU A 362 -9.18 0.57 -81.33
N HIS A 363 -10.00 1.56 -81.63
CA HIS A 363 -11.23 1.35 -82.41
C HIS A 363 -10.90 1.36 -83.92
N PRO A 364 -11.29 0.36 -84.71
CA PRO A 364 -11.20 0.40 -86.15
C PRO A 364 -12.54 0.79 -86.81
N LEU A 365 -12.43 1.27 -88.06
CA LEU A 365 -13.46 1.50 -89.09
C LEU A 365 -14.24 2.82 -88.91
N HIS A 366 -14.27 3.74 -89.89
CA HIS A 366 -14.47 3.52 -91.32
C HIS A 366 -13.99 4.72 -92.17
#